data_AF-A0A9D9L0P1-F1
#
_entry.id   AF-A0A9D9L0P1-F1
#
_cell.length_a   1.000
_cell.length_b   1.000
_cell.length_c   1.000
_cell.angle_alpha   90.00
_cell.angle_beta   90.00
_cell.angle_gamma   90.00
#
_symmetry.space_group_name_H-M   'P 1'
#
loop_
_entity.id
_entity.type
_entity.pdbx_description
1 polymer ?
#
loop_
_entity_poly.entity_id
_entity_poly.type
_entity_poly.pdbx_seq_one_letter_code
_entity_poly.pdbx_strand_id
1 'polypeptide(L)'
;MKKRVIVSLSVVIALTVLVNAAAAVFIRKVVGDDLDRSHQGYAERSYEMIHPEFEAVNDKENNSARARFYMRSLLDDARIRNHNSFLYNFLFLNMDVDVSIVMYDKDGMNEFSKGIFAAVADEDMDLGDKKIDMLKTVGMIDVREFAKADCADEVKKLLDEDFTRRIRIDEYSEDNHMIKPAKITVLEKDGGEVRSFDIPCEGETKTADSYYINLPDSMVDEVNEMSGKLEDARLGERSVDKKALALATQDIFEGGDKSEVKRSYGFGGYTTKIREVNGDNAMVTVIHHSYMKGSLLYLAVFAVPAVLVIIFGGSKKNKF
;
A
#
# COMPACT_ATOMS: atom_id res chain seq x y z
N MET A 1 16.86 -27.19 39.21
CA MET A 1 16.11 -27.11 37.93
C MET A 1 15.23 -25.87 37.86
N LYS A 2 14.22 -25.69 38.74
CA LYS A 2 13.31 -24.53 38.74
C LYS A 2 14.02 -23.15 38.70
N LYS A 3 15.05 -22.93 39.52
CA LYS A 3 15.84 -21.68 39.51
C LYS A 3 16.52 -21.38 38.16
N ARG A 4 17.06 -22.41 37.48
CA ARG A 4 17.71 -22.24 36.17
C ARG A 4 16.69 -21.93 35.07
N VAL A 5 15.54 -22.59 35.10
CA VAL A 5 14.43 -22.31 34.17
C VAL A 5 13.93 -20.88 34.31
N ILE A 6 13.74 -20.39 35.54
CA ILE A 6 13.34 -19.00 35.79
C ILE A 6 14.38 -18.02 35.25
N VAL A 7 15.67 -18.25 35.52
CA VAL A 7 16.75 -17.39 35.00
C VAL A 7 16.81 -17.42 33.47
N SER A 8 16.69 -18.60 32.85
CA SER A 8 16.64 -18.72 31.39
C SER A 8 15.45 -17.95 30.80
N LEU A 9 14.26 -18.06 31.40
CA LEU A 9 13.08 -17.33 30.96
C LEU A 9 13.28 -15.81 31.07
N SER A 10 13.83 -15.33 32.20
CA SER A 10 14.14 -13.91 32.38
C SER A 10 15.13 -13.39 31.35
N VAL A 11 16.16 -14.18 31.00
CA VAL A 11 17.13 -13.83 29.96
C VAL A 11 16.48 -13.78 28.57
N VAL A 12 15.63 -14.76 28.23
CA VAL A 12 14.89 -14.77 26.96
C VAL A 12 13.99 -13.54 26.86
N ILE A 13 13.23 -13.20 27.91
CA ILE A 13 12.37 -12.01 27.94
C ILE A 13 13.22 -10.74 27.77
N ALA A 14 14.32 -10.61 28.50
CA ALA A 14 15.22 -9.46 28.37
C ALA A 14 15.79 -9.31 26.96
N LEU A 15 16.26 -10.42 26.35
CA LEU A 15 16.74 -10.42 24.97
C LEU A 15 15.63 -10.08 23.98
N THR A 16 14.40 -10.56 24.20
CA THR A 16 13.23 -10.24 23.39
C THR A 16 12.98 -8.74 23.35
N VAL A 17 12.99 -8.09 24.51
CA VAL A 17 12.80 -6.64 24.61
C VAL A 17 13.93 -5.88 23.94
N LEU A 18 15.20 -6.29 24.17
CA LEU A 18 16.38 -5.62 23.61
C LEU A 18 16.46 -5.76 22.08
N VAL A 19 16.28 -6.97 21.54
CA VAL A 19 16.29 -7.22 20.10
C VAL A 19 15.16 -6.43 19.42
N ASN A 20 13.96 -6.44 20.01
CA ASN A 20 12.83 -5.72 19.45
C ASN A 20 13.05 -4.21 19.45
N ALA A 21 13.58 -3.65 20.56
CA ALA A 21 13.90 -2.23 20.65
C ALA A 21 14.99 -1.82 19.65
N ALA A 22 16.04 -2.63 19.50
CA ALA A 22 17.11 -2.39 18.55
C ALA A 22 16.59 -2.41 17.10
N ALA A 23 15.78 -3.42 16.74
CA ALA A 23 15.16 -3.53 15.43
C ALA A 23 14.25 -2.33 15.13
N ALA A 24 13.39 -1.94 16.08
CA ALA A 24 12.51 -0.78 15.93
C ALA A 24 13.28 0.51 15.65
N VAL A 25 14.35 0.77 16.42
CA VAL A 25 15.18 1.97 16.25
C VAL A 25 15.92 1.93 14.91
N PHE A 26 16.45 0.78 14.51
CA PHE A 26 17.18 0.61 13.26
C PHE A 26 16.26 0.86 12.06
N ILE A 27 15.15 0.14 11.96
CA ILE A 27 14.21 0.25 10.84
C ILE A 27 13.64 1.64 10.71
N ARG A 28 13.28 2.24 11.85
CA ARG A 28 12.78 3.61 11.85
C ARG A 28 13.78 4.57 11.21
N LYS A 29 15.06 4.46 11.56
CA LYS A 29 16.10 5.35 11.02
C LYS A 29 16.43 5.08 9.55
N VAL A 30 16.36 3.82 9.12
CA VAL A 30 16.83 3.43 7.77
C VAL A 30 15.72 3.52 6.73
N VAL A 31 14.47 3.27 7.11
CA VAL A 31 13.34 3.27 6.16
C VAL A 31 12.14 4.06 6.69
N GLY A 32 11.82 3.91 7.97
CA GLY A 32 10.61 4.45 8.57
C GLY A 32 10.43 5.95 8.44
N ASP A 33 11.42 6.73 8.84
CA ASP A 33 11.31 8.19 8.89
C ASP A 33 11.17 8.80 7.49
N ASP A 34 11.78 8.20 6.46
CA ASP A 34 11.65 8.66 5.06
C ASP A 34 10.29 8.28 4.47
N LEU A 35 9.82 7.06 4.72
CA LEU A 35 8.48 6.64 4.30
C LEU A 35 7.38 7.42 5.03
N ASP A 36 7.54 7.68 6.33
CA ASP A 36 6.61 8.52 7.10
C ASP A 36 6.50 9.92 6.48
N ARG A 37 7.62 10.50 6.01
CA ARG A 37 7.65 11.83 5.37
C ARG A 37 7.04 11.82 3.98
N SER A 38 7.22 10.74 3.22
CA SER A 38 6.66 10.64 1.86
C SER A 38 5.14 10.55 1.84
N HIS A 39 4.49 10.43 3.01
CA HIS A 39 3.04 10.35 3.20
C HIS A 39 2.45 11.55 3.97
N GLN A 40 3.17 12.67 4.00
CA GLN A 40 2.75 13.92 4.63
C GLN A 40 2.56 15.03 3.59
N GLY A 41 1.79 16.06 3.94
CA GLY A 41 1.56 17.26 3.14
C GLY A 41 0.45 17.13 2.10
N TYR A 42 -0.18 15.95 1.96
CA TYR A 42 -1.21 15.75 0.93
C TYR A 42 -2.60 16.22 1.36
N ALA A 43 -2.84 16.56 2.64
CA ALA A 43 -4.09 17.16 3.08
C ALA A 43 -4.41 18.49 2.36
N GLU A 44 -3.39 19.27 1.97
CA GLU A 44 -3.58 20.50 1.18
C GLU A 44 -4.21 20.22 -0.19
N ARG A 45 -3.98 19.02 -0.75
CA ARG A 45 -4.44 18.62 -2.08
C ARG A 45 -5.54 17.56 -2.04
N SER A 46 -6.00 17.14 -0.86
CA SER A 46 -6.90 16.01 -0.75
C SER A 46 -8.28 16.32 -1.33
N TYR A 47 -8.76 17.57 -1.24
CA TYR A 47 -10.00 18.02 -1.88
C TYR A 47 -10.02 17.63 -3.36
N GLU A 48 -9.01 18.04 -4.12
CA GLU A 48 -8.94 17.80 -5.56
C GLU A 48 -8.73 16.32 -5.92
N MET A 49 -8.27 15.50 -4.97
CA MET A 49 -8.12 14.06 -5.14
C MET A 49 -9.40 13.27 -4.83
N ILE A 50 -10.30 13.83 -4.02
CA ILE A 50 -11.58 13.18 -3.68
C ILE A 50 -12.77 13.83 -4.39
N HIS A 51 -12.66 15.08 -4.85
CA HIS A 51 -13.61 15.80 -5.70
C HIS A 51 -12.98 16.24 -7.02
N PRO A 52 -12.49 15.30 -7.84
CA PRO A 52 -11.85 15.64 -9.10
C PRO A 52 -12.88 16.17 -10.11
N GLU A 53 -12.76 17.44 -10.49
CA GLU A 53 -13.58 18.06 -11.55
C GLU A 53 -12.79 18.18 -12.86
N PHE A 54 -13.28 17.58 -13.95
CA PHE A 54 -12.71 17.84 -15.28
C PHE A 54 -13.11 19.23 -15.75
N GLU A 55 -12.28 20.24 -15.46
CA GLU A 55 -12.41 21.53 -16.12
C GLU A 55 -12.12 21.39 -17.63
N ALA A 56 -12.86 22.14 -18.45
CA ALA A 56 -12.58 22.23 -19.88
C ALA A 56 -11.15 22.74 -20.10
N VAL A 57 -10.35 21.96 -20.84
CA VAL A 57 -8.94 22.26 -21.11
C VAL A 57 -8.83 23.65 -21.75
N ASN A 58 -8.32 24.63 -20.99
CA ASN A 58 -7.81 25.87 -21.57
C ASN A 58 -6.34 25.59 -21.96
N ASP A 59 -6.01 25.80 -23.24
CA ASP A 59 -4.71 25.49 -23.90
C ASP A 59 -3.44 26.10 -23.25
N LYS A 60 -3.55 26.77 -22.10
CA LYS A 60 -2.44 27.43 -21.41
C LYS A 60 -2.20 26.98 -19.98
N GLU A 61 -3.07 26.18 -19.38
CA GLU A 61 -2.89 25.70 -18.02
C GLU A 61 -3.15 24.19 -17.98
N ASN A 62 -2.12 23.42 -17.61
CA ASN A 62 -2.18 21.99 -17.30
C ASN A 62 -3.05 21.76 -16.04
N ASN A 63 -4.34 22.05 -16.14
CA ASN A 63 -5.36 21.78 -15.11
C ASN A 63 -5.85 20.33 -15.25
N SER A 64 -6.15 19.60 -14.19
CA SER A 64 -5.86 19.69 -12.76
C SER A 64 -6.44 18.43 -12.11
N ALA A 65 -7.54 17.84 -12.63
CA ALA A 65 -8.14 16.59 -12.15
C ALA A 65 -7.45 15.29 -12.60
N ARG A 66 -6.96 15.18 -13.84
CA ARG A 66 -6.32 13.94 -14.35
C ARG A 66 -5.09 13.52 -13.56
N ALA A 67 -4.23 14.50 -13.30
CA ALA A 67 -3.08 14.31 -12.43
C ALA A 67 -3.51 13.96 -11.00
N ARG A 68 -4.70 14.39 -10.54
CA ARG A 68 -5.20 14.07 -9.19
C ARG A 68 -5.73 12.66 -9.10
N PHE A 69 -6.40 12.13 -10.12
CA PHE A 69 -6.71 10.70 -10.20
C PHE A 69 -5.44 9.84 -10.17
N TYR A 70 -4.46 10.19 -10.99
CA TYR A 70 -3.19 9.46 -10.97
C TYR A 70 -2.49 9.54 -9.61
N MET A 71 -2.44 10.73 -9.00
CA MET A 71 -1.89 10.86 -7.64
C MET A 71 -2.70 10.08 -6.62
N ARG A 72 -4.03 10.01 -6.75
CA ARG A 72 -4.90 9.24 -5.87
C ARG A 72 -4.66 7.74 -6.02
N SER A 73 -4.40 7.24 -7.22
CA SER A 73 -4.03 5.83 -7.44
C SER A 73 -2.64 5.46 -6.92
N LEU A 74 -1.76 6.44 -6.76
CA LEU A 74 -0.45 6.26 -6.11
C LEU A 74 -0.53 6.36 -4.57
N LEU A 75 -1.47 7.14 -4.05
CA LEU A 75 -1.67 7.36 -2.61
C LEU A 75 -2.76 6.47 -2.02
N ASP A 76 -2.85 5.22 -2.49
CA ASP A 76 -3.88 4.27 -2.11
C ASP A 76 -3.44 3.31 -0.97
N ASP A 77 -4.33 2.39 -0.60
CA ASP A 77 -4.05 1.35 0.37
C ASP A 77 -3.06 0.33 -0.26
N ALA A 78 -1.86 0.16 0.30
CA ALA A 78 -0.81 -0.66 -0.32
C ALA A 78 -0.03 -1.55 0.66
N ARG A 79 0.54 -2.66 0.18
CA ARG A 79 1.56 -3.44 0.89
C ARG A 79 2.90 -3.39 0.17
N ILE A 80 3.94 -2.99 0.89
CA ILE A 80 5.32 -3.08 0.43
C ILE A 80 5.92 -4.32 1.06
N ARG A 81 6.10 -5.36 0.25
CA ARG A 81 6.70 -6.63 0.70
C ARG A 81 8.13 -6.69 0.23
N ASN A 82 9.04 -6.94 1.15
CA ASN A 82 10.40 -7.25 0.81
C ASN A 82 10.57 -8.78 0.82
N HIS A 83 11.05 -9.35 -0.29
CA HIS A 83 11.37 -10.78 -0.41
C HIS A 83 12.88 -11.03 -0.53
N ASN A 84 13.69 -10.11 -0.01
CA ASN A 84 15.14 -10.21 -0.06
C ASN A 84 15.70 -11.45 0.65
N SER A 85 16.93 -11.80 0.26
CA SER A 85 17.65 -12.98 0.74
C SER A 85 17.89 -13.00 2.26
N PHE A 86 18.33 -14.16 2.76
CA PHE A 86 18.59 -14.41 4.18
C PHE A 86 19.42 -13.33 4.89
N LEU A 87 20.43 -12.74 4.23
CA LEU A 87 21.29 -11.71 4.83
C LEU A 87 20.51 -10.47 5.27
N TYR A 88 19.49 -10.06 4.49
CA TYR A 88 18.65 -8.90 4.82
C TYR A 88 17.72 -9.15 6.00
N ASN A 89 17.34 -10.41 6.25
CA ASN A 89 16.63 -10.79 7.48
C ASN A 89 17.48 -10.52 8.72
N PHE A 90 18.78 -10.80 8.62
CA PHE A 90 19.77 -10.48 9.65
C PHE A 90 20.03 -8.99 9.84
N LEU A 91 19.53 -8.10 8.98
CA LEU A 91 19.61 -6.65 9.21
C LEU A 91 18.25 -6.05 9.54
N PHE A 92 17.23 -6.87 9.77
CA PHE A 92 15.82 -6.45 9.89
C PHE A 92 15.28 -5.71 8.66
N LEU A 93 15.95 -5.79 7.51
CA LEU A 93 15.56 -5.11 6.28
C LEU A 93 14.56 -5.92 5.45
N ASN A 94 14.38 -7.21 5.77
CA ASN A 94 13.30 -8.03 5.23
C ASN A 94 11.97 -7.74 5.95
N MET A 95 11.55 -6.48 5.88
CA MET A 95 10.34 -5.99 6.51
C MET A 95 9.17 -5.95 5.53
N ASP A 96 7.98 -6.14 6.06
CA ASP A 96 6.72 -5.94 5.36
C ASP A 96 6.11 -4.63 5.86
N VAL A 97 5.61 -3.78 4.97
CA VAL A 97 4.96 -2.52 5.33
C VAL A 97 3.52 -2.52 4.82
N ASP A 98 2.57 -2.30 5.73
CA ASP A 98 1.19 -2.02 5.38
C ASP A 98 0.93 -0.51 5.48
N VAL A 99 0.41 0.10 4.42
CA VAL A 99 0.01 1.51 4.38
C VAL A 99 -1.49 1.60 4.12
N SER A 100 -2.20 2.38 4.92
CA SER A 100 -3.59 2.77 4.63
C SER A 100 -3.78 4.27 4.70
N ILE A 101 -4.51 4.81 3.73
CA ILE A 101 -4.72 6.25 3.54
C ILE A 101 -6.21 6.52 3.42
N VAL A 102 -6.71 7.46 4.22
CA VAL A 102 -8.07 7.96 4.18
C VAL A 102 -8.03 9.48 4.00
N MET A 103 -8.53 9.95 2.85
CA MET A 103 -8.72 11.35 2.53
C MET A 103 -10.19 11.72 2.64
N TYR A 104 -10.52 12.85 3.25
CA TYR A 104 -11.90 13.29 3.45
C TYR A 104 -11.96 14.79 3.69
N ASP A 105 -13.15 15.36 3.59
CA ASP A 105 -13.40 16.76 3.87
C ASP A 105 -14.47 16.92 4.97
N LYS A 106 -14.92 18.16 5.18
CA LYS A 106 -15.99 18.47 6.14
C LYS A 106 -17.33 17.82 5.81
N ASP A 107 -17.58 17.49 4.55
CA ASP A 107 -18.84 16.89 4.07
C ASP A 107 -18.79 15.36 4.20
N GLY A 108 -17.58 14.79 4.31
CA GLY A 108 -17.32 13.45 4.79
C GLY A 108 -16.44 12.65 3.83
N MET A 109 -16.69 11.34 3.80
CA MET A 109 -16.00 10.42 2.89
C MET A 109 -16.86 10.13 1.65
N ASN A 110 -16.20 9.93 0.51
CA ASN A 110 -16.78 9.46 -0.73
C ASN A 110 -16.04 8.21 -1.26
N GLU A 111 -16.35 7.79 -2.47
CA GLU A 111 -15.76 6.62 -3.15
C GLU A 111 -14.25 6.73 -3.40
N PHE A 112 -13.70 7.96 -3.43
CA PHE A 112 -12.26 8.20 -3.57
C PHE A 112 -11.54 8.35 -2.23
N SER A 113 -12.26 8.41 -1.12
CA SER A 113 -11.66 8.64 0.19
C SER A 113 -10.68 7.54 0.60
N LYS A 114 -11.01 6.27 0.34
CA LYS A 114 -10.22 5.11 0.74
C LYS A 114 -10.39 3.96 -0.26
N GLY A 115 -9.34 3.20 -0.50
CA GLY A 115 -9.40 2.08 -1.44
C GLY A 115 -8.04 1.68 -1.97
N ILE A 116 -8.03 0.65 -2.81
CA ILE A 116 -6.91 0.27 -3.67
C ILE A 116 -7.37 0.66 -5.07
N PHE A 117 -6.66 1.54 -5.74
CA PHE A 117 -7.14 2.18 -6.97
C PHE A 117 -6.21 1.91 -8.13
N ALA A 118 -6.74 1.59 -9.29
CA ALA A 118 -5.96 1.53 -10.53
C ALA A 118 -6.38 2.66 -11.46
N ALA A 119 -5.44 3.51 -11.90
CA ALA A 119 -5.73 4.56 -12.85
C ALA A 119 -6.04 3.98 -14.24
N VAL A 120 -6.98 4.59 -14.95
CA VAL A 120 -7.28 4.27 -16.34
C VAL A 120 -6.78 5.39 -17.22
N ALA A 121 -5.98 5.07 -18.23
CA ALA A 121 -5.39 6.01 -19.16
C ALA A 121 -5.96 5.83 -20.58
N ASP A 122 -6.15 6.94 -21.28
CA ASP A 122 -6.53 6.98 -22.70
C ASP A 122 -5.28 7.10 -23.59
N GLU A 123 -4.92 6.04 -24.30
CA GLU A 123 -3.70 5.99 -25.12
C GLU A 123 -3.79 6.86 -26.39
N ASP A 124 -4.99 7.11 -26.92
CA ASP A 124 -5.22 7.87 -28.17
C ASP A 124 -4.99 9.38 -28.01
N MET A 125 -4.79 9.86 -26.78
CA MET A 125 -4.48 11.26 -26.53
C MET A 125 -3.02 11.58 -26.84
N ASP A 126 -2.77 12.24 -27.97
CA ASP A 126 -1.44 12.75 -28.34
C ASP A 126 -1.05 13.96 -27.46
N LEU A 127 -0.15 13.74 -26.50
CA LEU A 127 0.36 14.76 -25.57
C LEU A 127 1.86 15.04 -25.73
N GLY A 128 2.54 14.42 -26.71
CA GLY A 128 3.98 14.58 -26.95
C GLY A 128 4.92 14.02 -25.84
N ASP A 129 6.17 13.75 -26.21
CA ASP A 129 7.05 12.69 -25.67
C ASP A 129 7.42 12.58 -24.17
N LYS A 130 7.03 13.44 -23.20
CA LYS A 130 7.66 13.37 -21.83
C LYS A 130 6.81 13.65 -20.58
N LYS A 131 5.49 13.82 -20.65
CA LYS A 131 4.64 14.04 -19.45
C LYS A 131 3.35 13.21 -19.43
N ILE A 132 3.37 12.10 -20.16
CA ILE A 132 2.20 11.54 -20.83
C ILE A 132 1.26 10.74 -19.91
N ASP A 133 1.73 10.03 -18.88
CA ASP A 133 0.85 9.06 -18.19
C ASP A 133 -0.13 9.71 -17.19
N MET A 134 0.32 10.75 -16.47
CA MET A 134 -0.54 11.47 -15.51
C MET A 134 -1.67 12.26 -16.21
N LEU A 135 -1.39 12.80 -17.38
CA LEU A 135 -2.31 13.66 -18.13
C LEU A 135 -3.25 12.87 -19.04
N LYS A 136 -2.99 11.57 -19.25
CA LYS A 136 -3.89 10.64 -19.94
C LYS A 136 -4.92 9.98 -19.03
N THR A 137 -4.81 10.14 -17.71
CA THR A 137 -5.72 9.48 -16.78
C THR A 137 -7.13 10.05 -16.92
N VAL A 138 -8.10 9.18 -17.22
CA VAL A 138 -9.52 9.52 -17.46
C VAL A 138 -10.45 9.06 -16.33
N GLY A 139 -9.96 8.22 -15.43
CA GLY A 139 -10.71 7.75 -14.26
C GLY A 139 -9.93 6.71 -13.47
N MET A 140 -10.60 6.04 -12.54
CA MET A 140 -10.00 4.99 -11.71
C MET A 140 -10.93 3.81 -11.53
N ILE A 141 -10.35 2.64 -11.25
CA ILE A 141 -11.05 1.43 -10.86
C ILE A 141 -10.81 1.20 -9.36
N ASP A 142 -11.86 0.94 -8.59
CA ASP A 142 -11.72 0.34 -7.26
C ASP A 142 -11.35 -1.14 -7.42
N VAL A 143 -10.09 -1.46 -7.13
CA VAL A 143 -9.54 -2.81 -7.28
C VAL A 143 -10.18 -3.77 -6.27
N ARG A 144 -10.69 -3.30 -5.13
CA ARG A 144 -11.39 -4.16 -4.18
C ARG A 144 -12.73 -4.64 -4.72
N GLU A 145 -13.45 -3.80 -5.46
CA GLU A 145 -14.67 -4.21 -6.14
C GLU A 145 -14.36 -5.11 -7.34
N PHE A 146 -13.38 -4.73 -8.16
CA PHE A 146 -12.96 -5.55 -9.31
C PHE A 146 -12.47 -6.95 -8.88
N ALA A 147 -11.79 -7.06 -7.73
CA ALA A 147 -11.32 -8.34 -7.20
C ALA A 147 -12.45 -9.32 -6.80
N LYS A 148 -13.71 -8.85 -6.72
CA LYS A 148 -14.90 -9.70 -6.49
C LYS A 148 -15.46 -10.32 -7.77
N ALA A 149 -15.03 -9.86 -8.95
CA ALA A 149 -15.46 -10.42 -10.21
C ALA A 149 -14.91 -11.83 -10.42
N ASP A 150 -15.72 -12.72 -11.02
CA ASP A 150 -15.36 -14.13 -11.25
C ASP A 150 -14.07 -14.28 -12.08
N CYS A 151 -13.77 -13.32 -12.96
CA CYS A 151 -12.58 -13.33 -13.80
C CYS A 151 -11.30 -12.83 -13.10
N ALA A 152 -11.39 -12.23 -11.90
CA ALA A 152 -10.25 -11.55 -11.28
C ALA A 152 -9.07 -12.51 -11.01
N ASP A 153 -9.35 -13.74 -10.59
CA ASP A 153 -8.35 -14.80 -10.37
C ASP A 153 -7.55 -15.12 -11.63
N GLU A 154 -8.26 -15.21 -12.75
CA GLU A 154 -7.66 -15.54 -14.04
C GLU A 154 -6.88 -14.35 -14.61
N VAL A 155 -7.40 -13.13 -14.50
CA VAL A 155 -6.68 -11.91 -14.88
C VAL A 155 -5.36 -11.79 -14.12
N LYS A 156 -5.39 -11.94 -12.79
CA LYS A 156 -4.17 -11.89 -11.97
C LYS A 156 -3.15 -12.94 -12.43
N LYS A 157 -3.60 -14.18 -12.66
CA LYS A 157 -2.72 -15.26 -13.12
C LYS A 157 -2.05 -14.91 -14.46
N LEU A 158 -2.80 -14.35 -15.40
CA LEU A 158 -2.23 -13.91 -16.69
C LEU A 158 -1.19 -12.80 -16.50
N LEU A 159 -1.41 -11.86 -15.59
CA LEU A 159 -0.45 -10.80 -15.28
C LEU A 159 0.81 -11.30 -14.54
N ASP A 160 0.68 -12.36 -13.73
CA ASP A 160 1.82 -13.00 -13.05
C ASP A 160 2.72 -13.79 -14.01
N GLU A 161 2.16 -14.30 -15.11
CA GLU A 161 2.90 -15.06 -16.13
C GLU A 161 3.82 -14.17 -16.98
N ASP A 162 3.40 -12.92 -17.23
CA ASP A 162 4.20 -11.92 -17.93
C ASP A 162 3.87 -10.52 -17.41
N PHE A 163 4.83 -9.90 -16.73
CA PHE A 163 4.66 -8.59 -16.10
C PHE A 163 4.42 -7.46 -17.11
N THR A 164 4.74 -7.68 -18.39
CA THR A 164 4.59 -6.69 -19.47
C THR A 164 3.18 -6.64 -20.09
N ARG A 165 2.31 -7.59 -19.73
CA ARG A 165 0.93 -7.66 -20.21
C ARG A 165 0.12 -6.46 -19.76
N ARG A 166 -0.80 -6.03 -20.63
CA ARG A 166 -1.69 -4.88 -20.43
C ARG A 166 -3.14 -5.29 -20.29
N ILE A 167 -3.94 -4.48 -19.62
CA ILE A 167 -5.39 -4.64 -19.59
C ILE A 167 -6.00 -3.48 -20.36
N ARG A 168 -6.66 -3.78 -21.47
CA ARG A 168 -7.56 -2.87 -22.17
C ARG A 168 -8.96 -3.00 -21.60
N ILE A 169 -9.65 -1.88 -21.46
CA ILE A 169 -11.06 -1.81 -21.09
C ILE A 169 -11.85 -1.62 -22.39
N ASP A 170 -12.55 -2.66 -22.82
CA ASP A 170 -13.32 -2.63 -24.07
C ASP A 170 -14.70 -2.00 -23.83
N GLU A 171 -15.31 -2.28 -22.68
CA GLU A 171 -16.63 -1.77 -22.30
C GLU A 171 -16.65 -1.44 -20.81
N TYR A 172 -17.34 -0.37 -20.43
CA TYR A 172 -17.41 0.08 -19.03
C TYR A 172 -18.65 0.90 -18.73
N SER A 173 -19.08 0.92 -17.47
CA SER A 173 -19.92 1.98 -16.93
C SER A 173 -19.05 2.98 -16.15
N GLU A 174 -19.51 4.22 -16.05
CA GLU A 174 -18.82 5.27 -15.32
C GLU A 174 -19.78 5.93 -14.33
N ASP A 175 -19.31 6.15 -13.11
CA ASP A 175 -20.01 6.90 -12.07
C ASP A 175 -19.00 7.81 -11.36
N ASN A 176 -19.17 9.12 -11.47
CA ASN A 176 -18.23 10.13 -10.95
C ASN A 176 -16.74 9.82 -11.24
N HIS A 177 -16.44 9.36 -12.47
CA HIS A 177 -15.09 8.95 -12.91
C HIS A 177 -14.52 7.67 -12.25
N MET A 178 -15.33 7.00 -11.43
CA MET A 178 -15.10 5.60 -11.08
C MET A 178 -15.56 4.72 -12.25
N ILE A 179 -14.60 4.05 -12.87
CA ILE A 179 -14.79 3.18 -14.02
C ILE A 179 -15.09 1.78 -13.50
N LYS A 180 -16.23 1.22 -13.91
CA LYS A 180 -16.68 -0.14 -13.64
C LYS A 180 -16.54 -0.94 -14.93
N PRO A 181 -15.51 -1.79 -15.08
CA PRO A 181 -15.32 -2.54 -16.31
C PRO A 181 -16.48 -3.52 -16.53
N ALA A 182 -17.05 -3.49 -17.73
CA ALA A 182 -18.06 -4.45 -18.21
C ALA A 182 -17.43 -5.50 -19.13
N LYS A 183 -16.37 -5.11 -19.85
CA LYS A 183 -15.56 -6.02 -20.63
C LYS A 183 -14.11 -5.55 -20.64
N ILE A 184 -13.20 -6.49 -20.41
CA ILE A 184 -11.76 -6.23 -20.44
C ILE A 184 -11.06 -7.26 -21.30
N THR A 185 -9.91 -6.87 -21.84
CA THR A 185 -9.03 -7.75 -22.60
C THR A 185 -7.61 -7.64 -22.08
N VAL A 186 -7.02 -8.77 -21.72
CA VAL A 186 -5.59 -8.88 -21.42
C VAL A 186 -4.83 -8.99 -22.74
N LEU A 187 -3.85 -8.12 -22.94
CA LEU A 187 -3.02 -8.02 -24.13
C LEU A 187 -1.56 -8.34 -23.81
N GLU A 188 -0.87 -8.94 -24.77
CA GLU A 188 0.59 -8.98 -24.80
C GLU A 188 1.16 -7.58 -25.08
N LYS A 189 2.46 -7.40 -24.85
CA LYS A 189 3.16 -6.11 -25.05
C LYS A 189 3.03 -5.55 -26.48
N ASP A 190 2.89 -6.40 -27.49
CA ASP A 190 2.75 -6.02 -28.89
C ASP A 190 1.30 -5.73 -29.32
N GLY A 191 0.35 -5.79 -28.37
CA GLY A 191 -1.07 -5.60 -28.62
C GLY A 191 -1.82 -6.88 -29.03
N GLY A 192 -1.14 -8.04 -29.06
CA GLY A 192 -1.79 -9.33 -29.28
C GLY A 192 -2.77 -9.66 -28.16
N GLU A 193 -3.97 -10.11 -28.51
CA GLU A 193 -4.97 -10.54 -27.52
C GLU A 193 -4.56 -11.85 -26.85
N VAL A 194 -4.48 -11.83 -25.52
CA VAL A 194 -4.31 -13.04 -24.70
C VAL A 194 -5.69 -13.63 -24.40
N ARG A 195 -6.58 -12.80 -23.85
CA ARG A 195 -7.93 -13.21 -23.46
C ARG A 195 -8.85 -12.04 -23.10
N SER A 196 -10.10 -12.12 -23.50
CA SER A 196 -11.18 -11.23 -23.04
C SER A 196 -12.06 -11.85 -21.94
N PHE A 197 -12.65 -10.97 -21.14
CA PHE A 197 -13.55 -11.31 -20.03
C PHE A 197 -14.73 -10.35 -20.00
N ASP A 198 -15.93 -10.91 -19.92
CA ASP A 198 -17.16 -10.16 -19.65
C ASP A 198 -17.42 -10.14 -18.14
N ILE A 199 -17.77 -8.97 -17.62
CA ILE A 199 -17.98 -8.70 -16.20
C ILE A 199 -19.38 -8.12 -16.04
N PRO A 200 -20.22 -8.69 -15.16
CA PRO A 200 -21.51 -8.10 -14.84
C PRO A 200 -21.34 -6.66 -14.36
N CYS A 201 -21.91 -5.71 -15.09
CA CYS A 201 -21.83 -4.29 -14.78
C CYS A 201 -23.23 -3.68 -14.73
N GLU A 202 -23.47 -2.84 -13.73
CA GLU A 202 -24.68 -2.03 -13.62
C GLU A 202 -24.43 -0.64 -14.20
N GLY A 203 -25.45 -0.03 -14.81
CA GLY A 203 -25.38 1.30 -15.40
C GLY A 203 -25.38 1.30 -16.94
N GLU A 204 -25.21 2.49 -17.52
CA GLU A 204 -25.08 2.65 -18.97
C GLU A 204 -23.67 2.24 -19.41
N THR A 205 -23.59 1.20 -20.22
CA THR A 205 -22.32 0.70 -20.76
C THR A 205 -21.89 1.52 -21.98
N LYS A 206 -20.66 2.03 -21.94
CA LYS A 206 -19.95 2.71 -23.02
C LYS A 206 -18.88 1.78 -23.57
N THR A 207 -18.54 1.93 -24.85
CA THR A 207 -17.41 1.24 -25.49
C THR A 207 -16.20 2.15 -25.49
N ALA A 208 -15.01 1.61 -25.20
CA ALA A 208 -13.74 2.30 -25.35
C ALA A 208 -12.73 1.38 -26.06
N ASP A 209 -12.05 1.92 -27.07
CA ASP A 209 -11.03 1.17 -27.81
C ASP A 209 -9.61 1.52 -27.35
N SER A 210 -9.46 2.63 -26.61
CA SER A 210 -8.17 3.23 -26.25
C SER A 210 -7.90 3.31 -24.75
N TYR A 211 -8.74 2.69 -23.91
CA TYR A 211 -8.64 2.80 -22.45
C TYR A 211 -7.88 1.62 -21.86
N TYR A 212 -6.86 1.92 -21.08
CA TYR A 212 -5.98 0.92 -20.48
C TYR A 212 -5.83 1.15 -18.99
N ILE A 213 -5.72 0.08 -18.22
CA ILE A 213 -5.31 0.18 -16.82
C ILE A 213 -3.82 0.53 -16.82
N ASN A 214 -3.49 1.70 -16.26
CA ASN A 214 -2.15 2.26 -16.30
C ASN A 214 -1.14 1.27 -15.70
N LEU A 215 -0.12 0.94 -16.47
CA LEU A 215 0.97 0.08 -16.06
C LEU A 215 2.23 0.93 -16.01
N PRO A 216 2.83 1.12 -14.83
CA PRO A 216 4.02 1.92 -14.72
C PRO A 216 5.13 1.31 -15.56
N ASP A 217 5.75 2.13 -16.39
CA ASP A 217 6.88 1.81 -17.25
C ASP A 217 8.20 1.62 -16.47
N SER A 218 8.14 1.37 -15.15
CA SER A 218 9.35 1.23 -14.36
C SER A 218 9.93 -0.19 -14.53
N MET A 219 10.89 -0.30 -15.43
CA MET A 219 11.80 -1.45 -15.64
C MET A 219 12.60 -1.88 -14.39
N VAL A 220 12.20 -1.49 -13.18
CA VAL A 220 12.93 -1.70 -11.94
C VAL A 220 12.40 -2.89 -11.15
N ASP A 221 11.10 -3.24 -11.31
CA ASP A 221 10.48 -4.39 -10.66
C ASP A 221 9.79 -5.27 -11.72
N GLU A 222 10.13 -6.57 -11.78
CA GLU A 222 9.52 -7.59 -12.65
C GLU A 222 8.09 -7.97 -12.20
N VAL A 223 7.33 -7.01 -11.66
CA VAL A 223 6.00 -7.25 -11.08
C VAL A 223 5.00 -6.29 -11.68
N ASN A 224 3.90 -6.84 -12.22
CA ASN A 224 2.79 -6.06 -12.74
C ASN A 224 2.03 -5.37 -11.58
N GLU A 225 1.91 -4.04 -11.60
CA GLU A 225 1.27 -3.26 -10.52
C GLU A 225 -0.16 -3.75 -10.22
N MET A 226 -0.96 -3.97 -11.27
CA MET A 226 -2.34 -4.43 -11.11
C MET A 226 -2.41 -5.83 -10.49
N SER A 227 -1.44 -6.72 -10.79
CA SER A 227 -1.35 -8.02 -10.12
C SER A 227 -1.13 -7.87 -8.61
N GLY A 228 -0.20 -6.98 -8.21
CA GLY A 228 0.06 -6.68 -6.81
C GLY A 228 -1.17 -6.11 -6.09
N LYS A 229 -1.86 -5.15 -6.73
CA LYS A 229 -3.11 -4.56 -6.20
C LYS A 229 -4.23 -5.59 -6.06
N LEU A 230 -4.39 -6.50 -7.02
CA LEU A 230 -5.33 -7.64 -6.93
C LEU A 230 -4.99 -8.59 -5.78
N GLU A 231 -3.70 -8.87 -5.56
CA GLU A 231 -3.26 -9.70 -4.44
C GLU A 231 -3.62 -9.05 -3.10
N ASP A 232 -3.35 -7.76 -2.94
CA ASP A 232 -3.64 -7.03 -1.72
C ASP A 232 -5.14 -6.90 -1.46
N ALA A 233 -5.94 -6.66 -2.50
CA ALA A 233 -7.40 -6.62 -2.43
C ALA A 233 -8.01 -7.94 -1.89
N ARG A 234 -7.50 -9.09 -2.36
CA ARG A 234 -7.98 -10.43 -1.92
C ARG A 234 -7.71 -10.73 -0.45
N LEU A 235 -6.66 -10.14 0.11
CA LEU A 235 -6.29 -10.37 1.51
C LEU A 235 -7.22 -9.63 2.47
N GLY A 236 -8.14 -8.82 1.94
CA GLY A 236 -9.21 -8.18 2.68
C GLY A 236 -8.73 -7.06 3.60
N GLU A 237 -9.65 -6.64 4.47
CA GLU A 237 -9.43 -5.50 5.36
C GLU A 237 -8.34 -5.75 6.41
N ARG A 238 -7.34 -4.88 6.45
CA ARG A 238 -6.17 -4.97 7.32
C ARG A 238 -6.39 -4.27 8.65
N SER A 239 -5.50 -4.55 9.61
CA SER A 239 -5.49 -3.83 10.89
C SER A 239 -5.20 -2.33 10.71
N VAL A 240 -4.38 -1.96 9.72
CA VAL A 240 -4.10 -0.55 9.42
C VAL A 240 -5.31 0.16 8.84
N ASP A 241 -6.08 -0.50 7.97
CA ASP A 241 -7.31 0.05 7.36
C ASP A 241 -8.33 0.41 8.45
N LYS A 242 -8.58 -0.53 9.37
CA LYS A 242 -9.47 -0.31 10.53
C LYS A 242 -9.01 0.85 11.41
N LYS A 243 -7.70 0.96 11.64
CA LYS A 243 -7.11 2.05 12.45
C LYS A 243 -7.22 3.39 11.75
N ALA A 244 -6.97 3.44 10.44
CA ALA A 244 -7.07 4.66 9.64
C ALA A 244 -8.51 5.16 9.60
N LEU A 245 -9.47 4.26 9.34
CA LEU A 245 -10.89 4.59 9.36
C LEU A 245 -11.35 5.11 10.73
N ALA A 246 -11.00 4.41 11.82
CA ALA A 246 -11.37 4.83 13.17
C ALA A 246 -10.71 6.16 13.61
N LEU A 247 -9.58 6.53 13.00
CA LEU A 247 -8.96 7.85 13.20
C LEU A 247 -9.65 8.91 12.34
N ALA A 248 -10.12 8.57 11.14
CA ALA A 248 -10.77 9.50 10.24
C ALA A 248 -12.18 9.91 10.73
N THR A 249 -12.87 9.02 11.43
CA THR A 249 -14.21 9.29 12.00
C THR A 249 -14.19 10.11 13.31
N GLN A 250 -13.08 10.75 13.65
CA GLN A 250 -12.99 11.63 14.81
C GLN A 250 -13.18 13.08 14.35
N ASP A 251 -13.91 13.88 15.12
CA ASP A 251 -14.11 15.30 14.81
C ASP A 251 -12.77 16.05 14.93
N ILE A 252 -12.25 16.54 13.79
CA ILE A 252 -10.89 17.11 13.73
C ILE A 252 -10.77 18.47 13.03
N PHE A 253 -11.81 18.94 12.34
CA PHE A 253 -11.81 20.27 11.72
C PHE A 253 -11.88 21.41 12.75
N GLU A 254 -12.17 21.09 14.02
CA GLU A 254 -12.11 22.06 15.10
C GLU A 254 -10.68 22.47 15.43
N GLY A 255 -10.32 23.72 15.13
CA GLY A 255 -9.06 24.34 15.54
C GLY A 255 -8.02 24.53 14.44
N GLY A 256 -8.45 24.56 13.17
CA GLY A 256 -7.62 24.95 12.02
C GLY A 256 -6.57 23.91 11.62
N ASP A 257 -5.59 24.36 10.83
CA ASP A 257 -4.57 23.49 10.25
C ASP A 257 -3.72 22.79 11.31
N LYS A 258 -3.60 21.47 11.18
CA LYS A 258 -2.88 20.62 12.13
C LYS A 258 -2.15 19.50 11.40
N SER A 259 -0.96 19.16 11.85
CA SER A 259 -0.26 17.94 11.45
C SER A 259 0.25 17.23 12.70
N GLU A 260 -0.19 15.99 12.90
CA GLU A 260 0.15 15.16 14.04
C GLU A 260 0.73 13.82 13.57
N VAL A 261 1.90 13.46 14.13
CA VAL A 261 2.53 12.16 13.92
C VAL A 261 2.69 11.44 15.25
N LYS A 262 1.92 10.37 15.44
CA LYS A 262 1.96 9.50 16.63
C LYS A 262 2.54 8.14 16.27
N ARG A 263 3.48 7.65 17.07
CA ARG A 263 4.08 6.33 16.88
C ARG A 263 3.77 5.40 18.05
N SER A 264 3.53 4.14 17.75
CA SER A 264 3.30 3.08 18.74
C SER A 264 4.16 1.86 18.40
N TYR A 265 4.79 1.27 19.41
CA TYR A 265 5.72 0.15 19.23
C TYR A 265 5.10 -1.12 19.78
N GLY A 266 5.19 -2.20 19.01
CA GLY A 266 4.76 -3.55 19.38
C GLY A 266 5.90 -4.53 19.28
N PHE A 267 5.62 -5.80 19.58
CA PHE A 267 6.58 -6.87 19.30
C PHE A 267 6.61 -7.16 17.79
N GLY A 268 7.81 -7.16 17.21
CA GLY A 268 8.08 -7.41 15.80
C GLY A 268 7.54 -6.34 14.85
N GLY A 269 7.20 -5.16 15.34
CA GLY A 269 6.68 -4.09 14.49
C GLY A 269 6.48 -2.76 15.21
N TYR A 270 6.29 -1.69 14.45
CA TYR A 270 5.75 -0.43 14.96
C TYR A 270 4.74 0.17 13.98
N THR A 271 3.89 1.06 14.47
CA THR A 271 2.88 1.74 13.67
C THR A 271 3.07 3.25 13.82
N THR A 272 3.14 3.95 12.70
CA THR A 272 3.00 5.40 12.60
C THR A 272 1.57 5.75 12.22
N LYS A 273 1.00 6.75 12.90
CA LYS A 273 -0.29 7.36 12.62
C LYS A 273 -0.02 8.82 12.30
N ILE A 274 -0.38 9.23 11.10
CA ILE A 274 -0.25 10.58 10.59
C ILE A 274 -1.67 11.12 10.43
N ARG A 275 -1.93 12.30 10.98
CA ARG A 275 -3.19 13.02 10.79
C ARG A 275 -2.87 14.43 10.38
N GLU A 276 -3.42 14.86 9.27
CA GLU A 276 -3.27 16.19 8.72
C GLU A 276 -4.64 16.80 8.46
N VAL A 277 -4.79 18.08 8.81
CA VAL A 277 -5.96 18.91 8.55
C VAL A 277 -5.45 20.20 7.91
N ASN A 278 -6.07 20.60 6.81
CA ASN A 278 -5.81 21.85 6.12
C ASN A 278 -7.15 22.46 5.69
N GLY A 279 -7.58 23.53 6.35
CA GLY A 279 -8.91 24.10 6.17
C GLY A 279 -10.02 23.06 6.37
N ASP A 280 -10.83 22.86 5.32
CA ASP A 280 -11.95 21.91 5.30
C ASP A 280 -11.54 20.50 4.87
N ASN A 281 -10.23 20.24 4.70
CA ASN A 281 -9.69 18.99 4.16
C ASN A 281 -8.84 18.24 5.18
N ALA A 282 -8.90 16.92 5.15
CA ALA A 282 -8.15 16.07 6.05
C ALA A 282 -7.57 14.84 5.34
N MET A 283 -6.48 14.35 5.92
CA MET A 283 -5.87 13.09 5.56
C MET A 283 -5.40 12.34 6.80
N VAL A 284 -5.70 11.06 6.85
CA VAL A 284 -5.18 10.12 7.83
C VAL A 284 -4.38 9.06 7.11
N THR A 285 -3.14 8.85 7.55
CA THR A 285 -2.30 7.76 7.08
C THR A 285 -1.88 6.89 8.25
N VAL A 286 -2.05 5.58 8.11
CA VAL A 286 -1.54 4.59 9.08
C VAL A 286 -0.55 3.67 8.38
N ILE A 287 0.68 3.69 8.87
CA ILE A 287 1.79 2.89 8.33
C ILE A 287 2.21 1.90 9.40
N HIS A 288 2.22 0.60 9.08
CA HIS A 288 2.73 -0.44 9.96
C HIS A 288 3.95 -1.12 9.35
N HIS A 289 5.09 -0.98 10.02
CA HIS A 289 6.31 -1.70 9.67
C HIS A 289 6.38 -2.99 10.51
N SER A 290 6.42 -4.12 9.82
CA SER A 290 6.58 -5.46 10.41
C SER A 290 7.98 -6.00 10.11
N TYR A 291 8.72 -6.30 11.16
CA TYR A 291 10.07 -6.88 11.11
C TYR A 291 10.18 -8.14 11.96
N MET A 292 9.04 -8.79 12.16
CA MET A 292 8.91 -9.99 12.99
C MET A 292 9.89 -11.08 12.58
N LYS A 293 10.08 -11.29 11.27
CA LYS A 293 11.02 -12.29 10.72
C LYS A 293 12.45 -12.09 11.24
N GLY A 294 12.95 -10.85 11.15
CA GLY A 294 14.29 -10.50 11.65
C GLY A 294 14.38 -10.59 13.19
N SER A 295 13.36 -10.13 13.91
CA SER A 295 13.30 -10.25 15.38
C SER A 295 13.38 -11.69 15.86
N LEU A 296 12.61 -12.60 15.25
CA LEU A 296 12.62 -14.01 15.62
C LEU A 296 13.96 -14.68 15.31
N LEU A 297 14.59 -14.35 14.17
CA LEU A 297 15.90 -14.87 13.80
C LEU A 297 16.98 -14.46 14.81
N TYR A 298 17.04 -13.18 15.16
CA TYR A 298 17.99 -12.69 16.16
C TYR A 298 17.75 -13.27 17.54
N LEU A 299 16.49 -13.48 17.91
CA LEU A 299 16.16 -14.16 19.15
C LEU A 299 16.66 -15.60 19.16
N ALA A 300 16.52 -16.34 18.06
CA ALA A 300 17.11 -17.67 17.96
C ALA A 300 18.63 -17.63 18.12
N VAL A 301 19.30 -16.69 17.45
CA VAL A 301 20.77 -16.57 17.45
C VAL A 301 21.33 -16.18 18.83
N PHE A 302 20.67 -15.28 19.57
CA PHE A 302 21.18 -14.83 20.87
C PHE A 302 20.61 -15.62 22.05
N ALA A 303 19.31 -15.92 22.03
CA ALA A 303 18.64 -16.54 23.18
C ALA A 303 18.97 -18.03 23.28
N VAL A 304 19.08 -18.77 22.16
CA VAL A 304 19.39 -20.21 22.22
C VAL A 304 20.77 -20.46 22.84
N PRO A 305 21.88 -19.83 22.37
CA PRO A 305 23.19 -20.03 23.01
C PRO A 305 23.22 -19.56 24.46
N ALA A 306 22.60 -18.42 24.79
CA ALA A 306 22.55 -17.92 26.15
C ALA A 306 21.85 -18.92 27.11
N VAL A 307 20.72 -19.49 26.67
CA VAL A 307 20.01 -20.53 27.43
C VAL A 307 20.84 -21.81 27.54
N LEU A 308 21.52 -22.24 26.47
CA LEU A 308 22.41 -23.41 26.51
C LEU A 308 23.56 -23.22 27.51
N VAL A 309 24.20 -22.05 27.55
CA VAL A 309 25.27 -21.74 28.52
C VAL A 309 24.75 -21.78 29.96
N ILE A 310 23.55 -21.26 30.22
CA ILE A 310 22.95 -21.26 31.57
C ILE A 310 22.60 -22.69 32.03
N ILE A 311 22.10 -23.52 31.11
CA ILE A 311 21.69 -24.90 31.41
C ILE A 311 22.93 -25.80 31.61
N PHE A 312 23.88 -25.75 30.67
CA PHE A 312 25.03 -26.67 30.62
C PHE A 312 26.30 -26.13 31.32
N GLY A 313 26.55 -24.82 31.28
CA GLY A 313 27.71 -24.18 31.90
C GLY A 313 27.70 -24.21 33.43
N GLY A 314 26.52 -24.38 34.04
CA GLY A 314 26.37 -24.60 35.48
C GLY A 314 26.74 -26.00 35.97
N SER A 315 27.30 -26.88 35.12
CA SER A 315 27.70 -28.26 35.49
C SER A 315 29.09 -28.37 36.12
N LYS A 316 29.86 -27.28 36.24
CA LYS A 316 31.05 -27.27 37.11
C LYS A 316 30.65 -26.94 38.55
N LYS A 317 30.04 -27.91 39.24
CA LYS A 317 30.15 -27.94 40.71
C LYS A 317 31.43 -28.67 41.05
N ASN A 318 32.35 -27.92 41.67
CA ASN A 318 33.55 -28.35 42.38
C ASN A 318 33.48 -29.83 42.80
N LYS A 319 34.26 -30.67 42.13
CA LYS A 319 34.80 -31.87 42.77
C LYS A 319 36.11 -31.43 43.40
N PHE A 320 36.10 -31.40 44.72
CA PHE A 320 37.29 -31.49 45.56
C PHE A 320 38.16 -32.66 45.10
#